data_AF-A0A139N8W2-F1
#
_entry.id   AF-A0A139N8W2-F1
#
_cell.length_a   1.000
_cell.length_b   1.000
_cell.length_c   1.000
_cell.angle_alpha   90.00
_cell.angle_beta   90.00
_cell.angle_gamma   90.00
#
_symmetry.space_group_name_H-M   'P 1'
#
loop_
_entity.id
_entity.type
_entity.pdbx_description
1 polymer ?
#
loop_
_entity_poly.entity_id
_entity_poly.type
_entity_poly.pdbx_seq_one_letter_code
_entity_poly.pdbx_strand_id
1 'polypeptide(L)'
;MKNKLKILQIGSIDWSKEVVIPDNMDWYYFFPHSQLAIKKVMEMEKINHFSAIIVDDLDLIPDLFLIESSIIPYTIFYSKKQQAIQEPIAFFLKRYCAQQIDLSDRPDLLGKLSKALFRGQYGDKMTPLDMVVSPGFKGRICHNGYENLELEGNFGSDFRPIVSWKYNIVASKKNPVEIWLEYEKDFSCELCLRIYNIQEGSAADLVRESVFSETDMQEAIVLDNDFTSFLGITLEARGFGTLKIGAFHQRLTRYEFGKFVLGGRILKDSHRQEINYFFYPGDFKPPLVVYFSGYRRAEGFEGFGMMRGLGCPFLLISDQRLDGGVFYLGSDELEEGIRRIIQEHMELLGFSERELILSGISMGTYGAAYYGTDFSPRAIILCKPLANLGTIAHRGRLQLPEVFPMALDILHRHTGGKVEKM
;
A
#
# COMPACT_ATOMS: atom_id res chain seq x y z
N MET A 1 -10.45 -25.30 -15.07
CA MET A 1 -9.29 -25.62 -14.19
C MET A 1 -9.01 -24.41 -13.33
N LYS A 2 -8.92 -24.56 -12.00
CA LYS A 2 -8.51 -23.45 -11.13
C LYS A 2 -7.07 -23.09 -11.51
N ASN A 3 -6.82 -21.83 -11.84
CA ASN A 3 -5.47 -21.36 -12.16
C ASN A 3 -4.71 -21.24 -10.83
N LYS A 4 -4.01 -22.32 -10.44
CA LYS A 4 -3.28 -22.40 -9.17
C LYS A 4 -1.98 -21.58 -9.22
N LEU A 5 -1.50 -21.21 -8.04
CA LEU A 5 -0.23 -20.50 -7.87
C LEU A 5 0.92 -21.49 -8.03
N LYS A 6 1.78 -21.30 -9.02
CA LYS A 6 2.98 -22.14 -9.21
C LYS A 6 4.08 -21.64 -8.30
N ILE A 7 4.52 -22.45 -7.34
CA ILE A 7 5.55 -22.09 -6.36
C ILE A 7 6.79 -22.94 -6.62
N LEU A 8 7.93 -22.28 -6.82
CA LEU A 8 9.24 -22.94 -6.91
C LEU A 8 9.92 -22.90 -5.55
N GLN A 9 10.39 -24.03 -5.07
CA GLN A 9 11.24 -24.14 -3.88
C GLN A 9 12.59 -24.73 -4.29
N ILE A 10 13.68 -24.07 -3.91
CA ILE A 10 15.04 -24.55 -4.05
C ILE A 10 15.65 -24.67 -2.66
N GLY A 11 15.97 -25.90 -2.26
CA GLY A 11 16.40 -26.19 -0.90
C GLY A 11 16.82 -27.64 -0.72
N SER A 12 17.51 -27.93 0.38
CA SER A 12 17.98 -29.28 0.69
C SER A 12 16.87 -30.24 1.11
N ILE A 13 15.74 -29.71 1.57
CA ILE A 13 14.58 -30.46 2.06
C ILE A 13 13.34 -30.01 1.31
N ASP A 14 12.54 -30.96 0.84
CA ASP A 14 11.24 -30.69 0.21
C ASP A 14 10.19 -30.37 1.28
N TRP A 15 9.74 -29.12 1.34
CA TRP A 15 8.80 -28.69 2.38
C TRP A 15 7.44 -29.38 2.26
N SER A 16 7.06 -29.83 1.07
CA SER A 16 5.79 -30.55 0.87
C SER A 16 5.71 -31.89 1.60
N LYS A 17 6.85 -32.40 2.09
CA LYS A 17 6.94 -33.60 2.91
C LYS A 17 6.82 -33.34 4.41
N GLU A 18 6.97 -32.08 4.84
CA GLU A 18 7.01 -31.69 6.24
C GLU A 18 5.81 -30.85 6.66
N VAL A 19 5.23 -30.08 5.72
CA VAL A 19 4.09 -29.21 5.98
C VAL A 19 3.02 -29.37 4.90
N VAL A 20 1.78 -29.03 5.26
CA VAL A 20 0.65 -29.08 4.33
C VAL A 20 0.74 -27.90 3.35
N ILE A 21 0.84 -28.21 2.06
CA ILE A 21 0.80 -27.19 1.00
C ILE A 21 -0.65 -26.75 0.78
N PRO A 22 -0.96 -25.44 0.78
CA PRO A 22 -2.29 -24.94 0.47
C PRO A 22 -2.83 -25.43 -0.87
N ASP A 23 -4.11 -25.83 -0.93
CA ASP A 23 -4.74 -26.44 -2.11
C ASP A 23 -4.67 -25.58 -3.39
N ASN A 24 -4.53 -24.27 -3.24
CA ASN A 24 -4.43 -23.33 -4.36
C ASN A 24 -3.00 -23.16 -4.90
N MET A 25 -2.02 -23.89 -4.36
CA MET A 25 -0.64 -23.92 -4.84
C MET A 25 -0.34 -25.21 -5.60
N ASP A 26 0.47 -25.10 -6.65
CA ASP A 26 1.19 -26.20 -7.27
C ASP A 26 2.67 -26.06 -6.89
N TRP A 27 3.21 -27.10 -6.26
CA TRP A 27 4.53 -27.06 -5.62
C TRP A 27 5.58 -27.73 -6.50
N TYR A 28 6.64 -26.98 -6.81
CA TYR A 28 7.77 -27.42 -7.62
C TYR A 28 9.02 -27.37 -6.77
N TYR A 29 9.49 -28.53 -6.32
CA TYR A 29 10.71 -28.65 -5.53
C TYR A 29 11.88 -29.12 -6.39
N PHE A 30 13.05 -28.49 -6.19
CA PHE A 30 14.30 -28.94 -6.75
C PHE A 30 15.41 -28.91 -5.69
N PHE A 31 16.22 -29.97 -5.70
CA PHE A 31 17.45 -30.04 -4.91
C PHE A 31 18.48 -29.01 -5.43
N PRO A 32 19.40 -28.51 -4.60
CA PRO A 32 20.48 -27.62 -5.02
C PRO A 32 21.20 -28.09 -6.31
N HIS A 33 21.64 -27.11 -7.10
CA HIS A 33 22.36 -27.28 -8.36
C HIS A 33 21.55 -27.95 -9.48
N SER A 34 20.24 -27.69 -9.52
CA SER A 34 19.29 -28.30 -10.47
C SER A 34 18.86 -27.36 -11.61
N GLN A 35 19.67 -26.39 -12.01
CA GLN A 35 19.27 -25.30 -12.92
C GLN A 35 18.70 -25.80 -14.26
N LEU A 36 19.34 -26.82 -14.84
CA LEU A 36 18.89 -27.45 -16.08
C LEU A 36 17.56 -28.17 -15.93
N ALA A 37 17.32 -28.80 -14.77
CA ALA A 37 16.07 -29.49 -14.49
C ALA A 37 14.92 -28.49 -14.32
N ILE A 38 15.14 -27.39 -13.60
CA ILE A 38 14.18 -26.30 -13.44
C ILE A 38 13.74 -25.79 -14.82
N LYS A 39 14.70 -25.44 -15.68
CA LYS A 39 14.43 -24.95 -17.04
C LYS A 39 13.63 -25.96 -17.87
N LYS A 40 14.02 -27.24 -17.87
CA LYS A 40 13.31 -28.30 -18.60
C LYS A 40 11.87 -28.47 -18.12
N VAL A 41 11.63 -28.45 -16.82
CA VAL A 41 10.27 -28.54 -16.27
C VAL A 41 9.44 -27.32 -16.66
N MET A 42 10.02 -26.12 -16.63
CA MET A 42 9.32 -24.93 -17.11
C MET A 42 8.92 -25.05 -18.58
N GLU A 43 9.79 -25.59 -19.45
CA GLU A 43 9.48 -25.83 -20.86
C GLU A 43 8.40 -26.90 -21.04
N MET A 44 8.52 -28.04 -20.37
CA MET A 44 7.59 -29.17 -20.47
C MET A 44 6.18 -28.80 -19.99
N GLU A 45 6.08 -28.08 -18.87
CA GLU A 45 4.81 -27.69 -18.27
C GLU A 45 4.32 -26.29 -18.69
N LYS A 46 5.01 -25.67 -19.66
CA LYS A 46 4.70 -24.34 -20.19
C LYS A 46 4.56 -23.28 -19.08
N ILE A 47 5.49 -23.31 -18.13
CA ILE A 47 5.58 -22.34 -17.03
C ILE A 47 6.32 -21.11 -17.53
N ASN A 48 5.60 -20.02 -17.76
CA ASN A 48 6.22 -18.75 -18.17
C ASN A 48 6.95 -18.05 -17.01
N HIS A 49 6.44 -18.21 -15.78
CA HIS A 49 6.99 -17.66 -14.53
C HIS A 49 6.38 -18.40 -13.34
N PHE A 50 7.08 -18.35 -12.20
CA PHE A 50 6.53 -18.78 -10.91
C PHE A 50 5.86 -17.60 -10.19
N SER A 51 4.83 -17.90 -9.39
CA SER A 51 4.13 -16.92 -8.55
C SER A 51 4.98 -16.52 -7.34
N ALA A 52 5.77 -17.45 -6.83
CA ALA A 52 6.82 -17.22 -5.83
C ALA A 52 7.96 -18.23 -6.04
N ILE A 53 9.17 -17.81 -5.68
CA ILE A 53 10.39 -18.61 -5.68
C ILE A 53 10.95 -18.52 -4.26
N ILE A 54 10.96 -19.64 -3.53
CA ILE A 54 11.48 -19.73 -2.17
C ILE A 54 12.87 -20.36 -2.26
N VAL A 55 13.85 -19.68 -1.69
CA VAL A 55 15.25 -20.11 -1.68
C VAL A 55 15.72 -20.23 -0.24
N ASP A 56 16.03 -21.46 0.18
CA ASP A 56 16.34 -21.78 1.58
C ASP A 56 17.67 -21.14 2.03
N ASP A 57 18.62 -21.00 1.11
CA ASP A 57 19.98 -20.47 1.35
C ASP A 57 20.45 -19.57 0.18
N LEU A 58 21.18 -18.51 0.48
CA LEU A 58 21.70 -17.56 -0.51
C LEU A 58 22.64 -18.18 -1.53
N ASP A 59 23.40 -19.21 -1.15
CA ASP A 59 24.30 -19.92 -2.06
C ASP A 59 23.55 -20.66 -3.18
N LEU A 60 22.22 -20.77 -3.08
CA LEU A 60 21.36 -21.39 -4.09
C LEU A 60 20.80 -20.39 -5.12
N ILE A 61 21.03 -19.08 -4.93
CA ILE A 61 20.61 -18.05 -5.90
C ILE A 61 21.17 -18.28 -7.32
N PRO A 62 22.42 -18.73 -7.52
CA PRO A 62 22.92 -19.11 -8.84
C PRO A 62 22.05 -20.13 -9.58
N ASP A 63 21.22 -20.90 -8.87
CA ASP A 63 20.34 -21.86 -9.52
C ASP A 63 19.26 -21.22 -10.39
N LEU A 64 18.98 -19.94 -10.15
CA LEU A 64 17.98 -19.16 -10.86
C LEU A 64 18.52 -18.49 -12.12
N PHE A 65 19.85 -18.48 -12.34
CA PHE A 65 20.46 -17.72 -13.44
C PHE A 65 20.00 -18.20 -14.82
N LEU A 66 19.74 -19.50 -15.01
CA LEU A 66 19.27 -20.03 -16.29
C LEU A 66 17.82 -19.66 -16.63
N ILE A 67 17.06 -19.14 -15.66
CA ILE A 67 15.65 -18.77 -15.81
C ILE A 67 15.40 -17.30 -15.51
N GLU A 68 16.46 -16.49 -15.44
CA GLU A 68 16.42 -15.09 -15.00
C GLU A 68 15.40 -14.24 -15.81
N SER A 69 15.22 -14.53 -17.09
CA SER A 69 14.27 -13.84 -17.98
C SER A 69 12.80 -14.13 -17.65
N SER A 70 12.54 -15.19 -16.88
CA SER A 70 11.21 -15.64 -16.46
C SER A 70 10.87 -15.24 -15.03
N ILE A 71 11.79 -14.56 -14.33
CA ILE A 71 11.57 -14.11 -12.96
C ILE A 71 10.87 -12.75 -12.99
N ILE A 72 9.79 -12.66 -12.22
CA ILE A 72 9.10 -11.39 -11.97
C ILE A 72 9.74 -10.74 -10.74
N PRO A 73 10.04 -9.43 -10.76
CA PRO A 73 10.53 -8.74 -9.58
C PRO A 73 9.63 -8.95 -8.36
N TYR A 74 10.23 -8.98 -7.17
CA TYR A 74 9.59 -9.24 -5.88
C TYR A 74 9.04 -10.65 -5.66
N THR A 75 9.19 -11.61 -6.58
CA THR A 75 8.69 -12.98 -6.35
C THR A 75 9.73 -13.93 -5.75
N ILE A 76 10.98 -13.52 -5.60
CA ILE A 76 12.01 -14.30 -4.89
C ILE A 76 11.91 -13.99 -3.39
N PHE A 77 11.85 -15.04 -2.58
CA PHE A 77 11.84 -15.01 -1.13
C PHE A 77 13.03 -15.81 -0.60
N TYR A 78 13.83 -15.23 0.28
CA TYR A 78 15.03 -15.88 0.81
C TYR A 78 15.24 -15.63 2.31
N SER A 79 15.90 -16.58 2.98
CA SER A 79 16.17 -16.50 4.42
C SER A 79 17.24 -15.48 4.76
N LYS A 80 17.12 -14.86 5.94
CA LYS A 80 18.05 -13.85 6.48
C LYS A 80 19.35 -14.40 7.09
N LYS A 81 19.63 -15.71 7.01
CA LYS A 81 20.81 -16.27 7.69
C LYS A 81 22.10 -15.53 7.26
N GLN A 82 22.78 -14.94 8.26
CA GLN A 82 23.93 -14.06 8.07
C GLN A 82 25.08 -14.83 7.42
N GLN A 83 25.23 -14.65 6.11
CA GLN A 83 26.38 -15.09 5.35
C GLN A 83 26.92 -13.89 4.57
N ALA A 84 28.24 -13.89 4.32
CA ALA A 84 28.84 -12.91 3.43
C ALA A 84 28.24 -13.07 2.04
N ILE A 85 27.55 -12.03 1.54
CA ILE A 85 26.89 -12.08 0.24
C ILE A 85 27.93 -11.76 -0.84
N GLN A 86 28.16 -12.71 -1.74
CA GLN A 86 29.03 -12.48 -2.90
C GLN A 86 28.41 -11.43 -3.84
N GLU A 87 29.22 -10.58 -4.45
CA GLU A 87 28.76 -9.49 -5.34
C GLU A 87 27.76 -9.94 -6.43
N PRO A 88 27.96 -11.07 -7.16
CA PRO A 88 26.99 -11.52 -8.15
C PRO A 88 25.62 -11.85 -7.56
N ILE A 89 25.59 -12.43 -6.35
CA ILE A 89 24.35 -12.76 -5.63
C ILE A 89 23.69 -11.46 -5.16
N ALA A 90 24.46 -10.54 -4.58
CA ALA A 90 23.95 -9.24 -4.14
C ALA A 90 23.32 -8.45 -5.31
N PHE A 91 24.00 -8.42 -6.46
CA PHE A 91 23.48 -7.79 -7.67
C PHE A 91 22.21 -8.48 -8.17
N PHE A 92 22.16 -9.81 -8.20
CA PHE A 92 20.97 -10.56 -8.63
C PHE A 92 19.76 -10.29 -7.73
N LEU A 93 19.94 -10.31 -6.40
CA LEU A 93 18.89 -10.01 -5.44
C LEU A 93 18.37 -8.59 -5.60
N LYS A 94 19.26 -7.60 -5.78
CA LYS A 94 18.88 -6.22 -6.12
C LYS A 94 18.12 -6.19 -7.44
N ARG A 95 18.60 -6.90 -8.46
CA ARG A 95 18.03 -6.93 -9.81
C ARG A 95 16.58 -7.40 -9.86
N TYR A 96 16.25 -8.36 -9.02
CA TYR A 96 14.89 -8.91 -8.95
C TYR A 96 14.11 -8.42 -7.74
N CYS A 97 14.63 -7.43 -7.02
CA CYS A 97 14.05 -6.91 -5.79
C CYS A 97 13.61 -8.04 -4.85
N ALA A 98 14.49 -9.03 -4.66
CA ALA A 98 14.22 -10.20 -3.86
C ALA A 98 13.87 -9.81 -2.41
N GLN A 99 12.91 -10.51 -1.83
CA GLN A 99 12.36 -10.21 -0.52
C GLN A 99 13.00 -11.11 0.54
N GLN A 100 13.64 -10.49 1.51
CA GLN A 100 14.13 -11.19 2.68
C GLN A 100 12.97 -11.46 3.65
N ILE A 101 12.77 -12.72 4.02
CA ILE A 101 11.68 -13.12 4.92
C ILE A 101 12.16 -14.14 5.96
N ASP A 102 11.38 -14.31 7.02
CA ASP A 102 11.59 -15.40 7.97
C ASP A 102 11.01 -16.70 7.39
N LEU A 103 11.83 -17.76 7.36
CA LEU A 103 11.46 -19.09 6.89
C LEU A 103 11.29 -20.09 8.05
N SER A 104 11.31 -19.61 9.30
CA SER A 104 11.21 -20.46 10.49
C SER A 104 9.82 -21.08 10.64
N ASP A 105 8.75 -20.29 10.47
CA ASP A 105 7.35 -20.74 10.48
C ASP A 105 6.82 -20.93 9.06
N ARG A 106 7.16 -22.09 8.47
CA ARG A 106 6.75 -22.45 7.11
C ARG A 106 5.22 -22.55 6.95
N PRO A 107 4.46 -23.15 7.89
CA PRO A 107 3.00 -23.18 7.80
C PRO A 107 2.37 -21.78 7.72
N ASP A 108 2.77 -20.83 8.57
CA ASP A 108 2.28 -19.44 8.52
C ASP A 108 2.65 -18.78 7.20
N LEU A 109 3.92 -18.88 6.78
CA LEU A 109 4.41 -18.31 5.54
C LEU A 109 3.62 -18.81 4.31
N LEU A 110 3.40 -20.12 4.20
CA LEU A 110 2.62 -20.70 3.11
C LEU A 110 1.16 -20.26 3.17
N GLY A 111 0.59 -20.17 4.37
CA GLY A 111 -0.73 -19.59 4.60
C GLY A 111 -0.85 -18.18 4.05
N LYS A 112 0.08 -17.28 4.41
CA LYS A 112 0.09 -15.90 3.92
C LYS A 112 0.33 -15.81 2.41
N LEU A 113 1.33 -16.52 1.87
CA LEU A 113 1.62 -16.53 0.43
C LEU A 113 0.42 -17.03 -0.40
N SER A 114 -0.35 -17.98 0.13
CA SER A 114 -1.55 -18.50 -0.54
C SER A 114 -2.62 -17.44 -0.77
N LYS A 115 -2.64 -16.40 0.08
CA LYS A 115 -3.59 -15.29 0.06
C LYS A 115 -2.99 -14.02 -0.54
N ALA A 116 -1.66 -13.87 -0.53
CA ALA A 116 -0.97 -12.63 -0.92
C ALA A 116 -0.53 -12.55 -2.38
N LEU A 117 -0.49 -13.66 -3.13
CA LEU A 117 0.02 -13.71 -4.51
C LEU A 117 -1.06 -13.46 -5.58
N PHE A 118 -2.17 -12.81 -5.22
CA PHE A 118 -3.25 -12.50 -6.15
C PHE A 118 -2.84 -11.46 -7.20
N ARG A 119 -3.56 -11.45 -8.34
CA ARG A 119 -3.40 -10.46 -9.40
C ARG A 119 -4.24 -9.22 -9.13
N GLY A 120 -3.72 -8.06 -9.52
CA GLY A 120 -4.40 -6.78 -9.33
C GLY A 120 -4.12 -6.15 -7.98
N GLN A 121 -4.87 -5.10 -7.68
CA GLN A 121 -4.78 -4.30 -6.48
C GLN A 121 -6.16 -3.74 -6.17
N TYR A 122 -6.45 -3.50 -4.90
CA TYR A 122 -7.68 -2.85 -4.48
C TYR A 122 -7.49 -2.20 -3.12
N GLY A 123 -8.04 -0.99 -3.00
CA GLY A 123 -8.42 -0.39 -1.74
C GLY A 123 -9.48 0.68 -2.00
N ASP A 124 -10.13 1.09 -0.94
CA ASP A 124 -11.03 2.23 -0.89
C ASP A 124 -11.02 2.79 0.54
N LYS A 125 -11.88 3.77 0.81
CA LYS A 125 -12.07 4.26 2.17
C LYS A 125 -13.52 4.64 2.41
N MET A 126 -13.90 4.60 3.68
CA MET A 126 -15.04 5.36 4.17
C MET A 126 -14.56 6.73 4.62
N THR A 127 -15.24 7.76 4.15
CA THR A 127 -14.85 9.16 4.35
C THR A 127 -15.49 9.73 5.62
N PRO A 128 -15.09 10.92 6.08
CA PRO A 128 -15.78 11.60 7.18
C PRO A 128 -17.29 11.79 6.98
N LEU A 129 -17.77 11.79 5.73
CA LEU A 129 -19.20 11.88 5.40
C LEU A 129 -19.98 10.58 5.71
N ASP A 130 -19.26 9.47 5.84
CA ASP A 130 -19.81 8.14 6.15
C ASP A 130 -19.86 7.87 7.66
N MET A 131 -19.36 8.80 8.47
CA MET A 131 -19.36 8.71 9.93
C MET A 131 -20.73 9.09 10.52
N VAL A 132 -21.07 8.45 11.63
CA VAL A 132 -22.22 8.74 12.47
C VAL A 132 -21.73 9.00 13.88
N VAL A 133 -21.94 10.21 14.37
CA VAL A 133 -21.61 10.56 15.76
C VAL A 133 -22.66 9.96 16.68
N SER A 134 -22.20 9.37 17.78
CA SER A 134 -23.06 8.84 18.84
C SER A 134 -24.04 9.91 19.34
N PRO A 135 -25.37 9.64 19.37
CA PRO A 135 -26.36 10.59 19.90
C PRO A 135 -26.14 10.99 21.37
N GLY A 136 -25.37 10.17 22.09
CA GLY A 136 -24.97 10.42 23.46
C GLY A 136 -23.88 11.49 23.62
N PHE A 137 -23.13 11.81 22.56
CA PHE A 137 -22.08 12.83 22.61
C PHE A 137 -22.68 14.23 22.76
N LYS A 138 -22.16 15.01 23.71
CA LYS A 138 -22.66 16.37 24.05
C LYS A 138 -21.65 17.49 23.78
N GLY A 139 -20.50 17.15 23.19
CA GLY A 139 -19.47 18.12 22.83
C GLY A 139 -19.77 18.85 21.52
N ARG A 140 -18.80 19.65 21.06
CA ARG A 140 -18.85 20.31 19.76
C ARG A 140 -18.56 19.28 18.68
N ILE A 141 -19.34 19.34 17.59
CA ILE A 141 -19.18 18.51 16.40
C ILE A 141 -18.93 19.47 15.22
N CYS A 142 -17.84 19.26 14.49
CA CYS A 142 -17.52 20.03 13.31
C CYS A 142 -17.14 19.09 12.15
N HIS A 143 -17.81 19.24 11.01
CA HIS A 143 -17.51 18.48 9.80
C HIS A 143 -16.67 19.35 8.87
N ASN A 144 -15.41 18.98 8.67
CA ASN A 144 -14.47 19.68 7.80
C ASN A 144 -14.41 19.01 6.42
N GLY A 145 -15.57 18.86 5.77
CA GLY A 145 -15.68 18.23 4.45
C GLY A 145 -15.12 16.80 4.42
N TYR A 146 -14.24 16.52 3.45
CA TYR A 146 -13.55 15.23 3.34
C TYR A 146 -12.29 15.13 4.23
N GLU A 147 -11.91 16.22 4.90
CA GLU A 147 -10.67 16.29 5.67
C GLU A 147 -10.75 15.49 6.97
N ASN A 148 -11.74 15.80 7.80
CA ASN A 148 -11.97 15.11 9.06
C ASN A 148 -13.35 15.44 9.66
N LEU A 149 -13.75 14.60 10.61
CA LEU A 149 -14.72 14.91 11.64
C LEU A 149 -13.98 15.35 12.90
N GLU A 150 -14.24 16.56 13.38
CA GLU A 150 -13.65 17.10 14.60
C GLU A 150 -14.67 17.10 15.75
N LEU A 151 -14.30 16.45 16.85
CA LEU A 151 -15.09 16.32 18.06
C LEU A 151 -14.32 16.93 19.23
N GLU A 152 -14.94 17.85 19.96
CA GLU A 152 -14.32 18.50 21.11
C GLU A 152 -15.24 18.40 22.33
N GLY A 153 -14.73 17.85 23.43
CA GLY A 153 -15.46 17.79 24.69
C GLY A 153 -15.09 16.59 25.57
N ASN A 154 -16.05 16.17 26.40
CA ASN A 154 -15.86 15.07 27.36
C ASN A 154 -16.29 13.72 26.77
N PHE A 155 -15.34 12.83 26.54
CA PHE A 155 -15.53 11.46 26.06
C PHE A 155 -15.74 10.44 27.19
N GLY A 156 -15.73 10.85 28.47
CA GLY A 156 -16.13 10.03 29.62
C GLY A 156 -14.95 9.44 30.38
N SER A 157 -15.20 8.83 31.54
CA SER A 157 -14.18 8.11 32.31
C SER A 157 -13.80 6.76 31.68
N ASP A 158 -14.77 6.13 31.03
CA ASP A 158 -14.66 4.80 30.44
C ASP A 158 -14.85 4.88 28.92
N PHE A 159 -14.27 3.92 28.21
CA PHE A 159 -14.45 3.81 26.77
C PHE A 159 -15.94 3.68 26.42
N ARG A 160 -16.42 4.56 25.54
CA ARG A 160 -17.77 4.50 25.01
C ARG A 160 -17.80 4.79 23.52
N PRO A 161 -18.77 4.26 22.77
CA PRO A 161 -18.94 4.57 21.35
C PRO A 161 -19.12 6.06 21.11
N ILE A 162 -18.23 6.63 20.28
CA ILE A 162 -18.28 8.05 19.90
C ILE A 162 -18.59 8.21 18.41
N VAL A 163 -18.01 7.35 17.56
CA VAL A 163 -18.28 7.34 16.11
C VAL A 163 -18.48 5.92 15.63
N SER A 164 -19.41 5.72 14.69
CA SER A 164 -19.51 4.51 13.87
C SER A 164 -19.58 4.87 12.40
N TRP A 165 -19.35 3.89 11.53
CA TRP A 165 -19.46 4.06 10.08
C TRP A 165 -20.78 3.47 9.56
N LYS A 166 -21.41 4.16 8.60
CA LYS A 166 -22.72 3.79 8.02
C LYS A 166 -22.71 2.45 7.28
N TYR A 167 -21.58 2.13 6.66
CA TYR A 167 -21.47 1.00 5.75
C TYR A 167 -20.56 -0.08 6.32
N ASN A 168 -20.77 -1.31 5.86
CA ASN A 168 -19.93 -2.44 6.21
C ASN A 168 -18.80 -2.64 5.21
N ILE A 169 -17.71 -3.21 5.70
CA ILE A 169 -16.60 -3.69 4.88
C ILE A 169 -16.74 -5.20 4.67
N VAL A 170 -16.48 -5.70 3.46
CA VAL A 170 -16.45 -7.14 3.20
C VAL A 170 -15.10 -7.71 3.61
N ALA A 171 -15.07 -8.56 4.63
CA ALA A 171 -13.90 -9.35 5.01
C ALA A 171 -14.02 -10.75 4.41
N SER A 172 -13.24 -11.04 3.37
CA SER A 172 -13.25 -12.33 2.68
C SER A 172 -12.26 -13.31 3.29
N LYS A 173 -12.65 -14.58 3.42
CA LYS A 173 -11.70 -15.66 3.78
C LYS A 173 -10.59 -15.91 2.75
N LYS A 174 -10.75 -15.43 1.52
CA LYS A 174 -9.79 -15.68 0.42
C LYS A 174 -8.71 -14.61 0.35
N ASN A 175 -9.10 -13.35 0.54
CA ASN A 175 -8.21 -12.21 0.47
C ASN A 175 -8.45 -11.37 1.74
N PRO A 176 -7.56 -11.45 2.73
CA PRO A 176 -7.70 -10.69 3.95
C PRO A 176 -7.64 -9.19 3.67
N VAL A 177 -8.27 -8.44 4.57
CA VAL A 177 -8.35 -6.99 4.48
C VAL A 177 -7.43 -6.38 5.51
N GLU A 178 -6.73 -5.33 5.10
CA GLU A 178 -5.98 -4.46 5.98
C GLU A 178 -6.72 -3.13 6.11
N ILE A 179 -6.80 -2.62 7.34
CA ILE A 179 -7.49 -1.36 7.66
C ILE A 179 -6.53 -0.34 8.26
N TRP A 180 -6.78 0.93 7.97
CA TRP A 180 -6.02 2.05 8.50
C TRP A 180 -6.95 3.22 8.83
N LEU A 181 -6.88 3.71 10.06
CA LEU A 181 -7.64 4.89 10.51
C LEU A 181 -6.72 6.10 10.62
N GLU A 182 -7.05 7.15 9.88
CA GLU A 182 -6.48 8.48 10.06
C GLU A 182 -7.10 9.13 11.30
N TYR A 183 -6.29 9.58 12.26
CA TYR A 183 -6.77 10.36 13.40
C TYR A 183 -5.67 11.22 14.02
N GLU A 184 -6.07 12.32 14.65
CA GLU A 184 -5.24 13.15 15.51
C GLU A 184 -6.01 13.44 16.79
N LYS A 185 -5.34 13.47 17.94
CA LYS A 185 -5.99 13.62 19.24
C LYS A 185 -5.14 14.41 20.22
N ASP A 186 -5.79 15.04 21.18
CA ASP A 186 -5.13 15.52 22.39
C ASP A 186 -4.64 14.35 23.26
N PHE A 187 -3.56 14.56 24.00
CA PHE A 187 -2.96 13.54 24.88
C PHE A 187 -3.93 13.01 25.95
N SER A 188 -4.87 13.85 26.39
CA SER A 188 -5.91 13.51 27.38
C SER A 188 -7.08 12.70 26.81
N CYS A 189 -7.08 12.39 25.52
CA CYS A 189 -8.03 11.49 24.89
C CYS A 189 -7.37 10.12 24.69
N GLU A 190 -8.13 9.04 24.89
CA GLU A 190 -7.71 7.68 24.55
C GLU A 190 -8.76 7.04 23.63
N LEU A 191 -8.31 6.23 22.67
CA LEU A 191 -9.12 5.59 21.65
C LEU A 191 -9.01 4.06 21.69
N CYS A 192 -10.09 3.38 21.34
CA CYS A 192 -10.01 1.99 20.88
C CYS A 192 -10.98 1.75 19.73
N LEU A 193 -10.59 0.89 18.80
CA LEU A 193 -11.37 0.53 17.64
C LEU A 193 -12.02 -0.83 17.87
N ARG A 194 -13.35 -0.88 17.77
CA ARG A 194 -14.13 -2.10 17.92
C ARG A 194 -14.68 -2.53 16.56
N ILE A 195 -14.46 -3.79 16.23
CA ILE A 195 -14.87 -4.41 14.97
C ILE A 195 -15.78 -5.59 15.25
N TYR A 196 -16.90 -5.60 14.55
CA TYR A 196 -17.94 -6.60 14.65
C TYR A 196 -18.02 -7.38 13.33
N ASN A 197 -17.76 -8.68 13.35
CA ASN A 197 -17.95 -9.54 12.20
C ASN A 197 -19.39 -10.06 12.19
N ILE A 198 -20.17 -9.60 11.21
CA ILE A 198 -21.54 -10.02 10.96
C ILE A 198 -21.52 -11.14 9.90
N GLN A 199 -22.19 -12.25 10.17
CA GLN A 199 -22.19 -13.42 9.30
C GLN A 199 -22.72 -13.09 7.90
N GLU A 200 -22.04 -13.58 6.85
CA GLU A 200 -22.52 -13.46 5.48
C GLU A 200 -23.92 -14.07 5.33
N GLY A 201 -24.86 -13.28 4.80
CA GLY A 201 -26.26 -13.70 4.61
C GLY A 201 -27.13 -13.63 5.87
N SER A 202 -26.58 -13.26 7.03
CA SER A 202 -27.35 -12.98 8.23
C SER A 202 -27.75 -11.51 8.31
N ALA A 203 -28.86 -11.23 8.98
CA ALA A 203 -29.30 -9.87 9.28
C ALA A 203 -28.57 -9.24 10.48
N ALA A 204 -28.12 -10.06 11.45
CA ALA A 204 -27.57 -9.56 12.72
C ALA A 204 -26.65 -10.52 13.47
N ASP A 205 -26.41 -11.75 12.98
CA ASP A 205 -25.62 -12.72 13.74
C ASP A 205 -24.14 -12.30 13.78
N LEU A 206 -23.69 -11.97 14.98
CA LEU A 206 -22.31 -11.63 15.28
C LEU A 206 -21.50 -12.90 15.49
N VAL A 207 -20.53 -13.15 14.61
CA VAL A 207 -19.66 -14.34 14.68
C VAL A 207 -18.34 -14.06 15.39
N ARG A 208 -17.91 -12.80 15.44
CA ARG A 208 -16.70 -12.38 16.14
C ARG A 208 -16.79 -10.89 16.51
N GLU A 209 -16.17 -10.55 17.62
CA GLU A 209 -15.90 -9.18 18.04
C GLU A 209 -14.41 -9.04 18.32
N SER A 210 -13.81 -7.90 17.98
CA SER A 210 -12.41 -7.62 18.23
C SER A 210 -12.22 -6.16 18.62
N VAL A 211 -11.31 -5.91 19.56
CA VAL A 211 -11.00 -4.57 20.08
C VAL A 211 -9.52 -4.32 19.89
N PHE A 212 -9.19 -3.18 19.30
CA PHE A 212 -7.84 -2.74 19.01
C PHE A 212 -7.55 -1.46 19.79
N SER A 213 -6.47 -1.48 20.56
CA SER A 213 -5.96 -0.33 21.30
C SER A 213 -5.26 0.67 20.37
N GLU A 214 -4.87 1.83 20.90
CA GLU A 214 -4.03 2.77 20.16
C GLU A 214 -2.69 2.17 19.72
N THR A 215 -2.12 1.30 20.55
CA THR A 215 -0.89 0.56 20.23
C THR A 215 -1.09 -0.32 19.01
N ASP A 216 -2.21 -1.04 18.94
CA ASP A 216 -2.55 -1.88 17.78
C ASP A 216 -2.78 -1.04 16.52
N MET A 217 -3.35 0.16 16.69
CA MET A 217 -3.59 1.13 15.61
C MET A 217 -2.33 1.91 15.20
N GLN A 218 -1.17 1.73 15.81
CA GLN A 218 0.08 2.38 15.35
C GLN A 218 0.43 1.94 13.92
N GLU A 219 0.16 0.67 13.61
CA GLU A 219 0.28 0.10 12.29
C GLU A 219 -1.09 -0.29 11.71
N ALA A 220 -1.10 -0.64 10.43
CA ALA A 220 -2.31 -1.10 9.78
C ALA A 220 -2.72 -2.48 10.34
N ILE A 221 -4.00 -2.63 10.66
CA ILE A 221 -4.53 -3.85 11.27
C ILE A 221 -4.90 -4.83 10.15
N VAL A 222 -4.36 -6.04 10.20
CA VAL A 222 -4.69 -7.11 9.26
C VAL A 222 -5.78 -8.01 9.83
N LEU A 223 -6.91 -8.06 9.13
CA LEU A 223 -8.06 -8.90 9.47
C LEU A 223 -8.07 -10.14 8.57
N ASP A 224 -7.41 -11.19 9.05
CA ASP A 224 -7.36 -12.49 8.39
C ASP A 224 -8.24 -13.51 9.12
N ASN A 225 -9.47 -13.64 8.65
CA ASN A 225 -10.44 -14.61 9.18
C ASN A 225 -10.58 -15.80 8.22
N ASP A 226 -10.87 -16.98 8.76
CA ASP A 226 -11.14 -18.22 8.02
C ASP A 226 -12.57 -18.29 7.44
N PHE A 227 -13.41 -17.30 7.77
CA PHE A 227 -14.77 -17.12 7.26
C PHE A 227 -14.97 -15.77 6.56
N THR A 228 -15.98 -15.71 5.69
CA THR A 228 -16.41 -14.44 5.08
C THR A 228 -17.42 -13.75 5.99
N SER A 229 -17.30 -12.43 6.16
CA SER A 229 -18.20 -11.62 6.99
C SER A 229 -18.26 -10.16 6.52
N PHE A 230 -19.24 -9.44 7.06
CA PHE A 230 -19.35 -7.99 6.94
C PHE A 230 -18.87 -7.34 8.24
N LEU A 231 -18.00 -6.33 8.16
CA LEU A 231 -17.44 -5.65 9.32
C LEU A 231 -18.30 -4.44 9.68
N GLY A 232 -18.86 -4.42 10.88
CA GLY A 232 -19.34 -3.21 11.55
C GLY A 232 -18.21 -2.59 12.35
N ILE A 233 -18.08 -1.26 12.31
CA ILE A 233 -16.93 -0.56 12.90
C ILE A 233 -17.42 0.56 13.81
N THR A 234 -16.85 0.61 15.00
CA THR A 234 -17.09 1.64 16.01
C THR A 234 -15.76 2.12 16.58
N LEU A 235 -15.57 3.43 16.64
CA LEU A 235 -14.50 4.07 17.40
C LEU A 235 -15.06 4.46 18.77
N GLU A 236 -14.42 3.95 19.81
CA GLU A 236 -14.70 4.32 21.20
C GLU A 236 -13.62 5.28 21.70
N ALA A 237 -14.00 6.20 22.56
CA ALA A 237 -13.06 7.11 23.20
C ALA A 237 -13.41 7.32 24.68
N ARG A 238 -12.41 7.77 25.45
CA ARG A 238 -12.54 8.29 26.81
C ARG A 238 -11.61 9.49 27.02
N GLY A 239 -11.81 10.22 28.11
CA GLY A 239 -11.05 11.42 28.45
C GLY A 239 -11.73 12.72 28.03
N PHE A 240 -10.96 13.79 27.84
CA PHE A 240 -11.46 15.11 27.46
C PHE A 240 -10.48 15.81 26.53
N GLY A 241 -10.97 16.47 25.48
CA GLY A 241 -10.14 17.24 24.56
C GLY A 241 -10.71 17.23 23.15
N THR A 242 -9.82 17.39 22.17
CA THR A 242 -10.12 17.39 20.74
C THR A 242 -9.68 16.08 20.09
N LEU A 243 -10.55 15.54 19.24
CA LEU A 243 -10.32 14.37 18.40
C LEU A 243 -10.69 14.72 16.96
N LYS A 244 -9.75 14.56 16.03
CA LYS A 244 -9.96 14.68 14.59
C LYS A 244 -9.88 13.30 13.97
N ILE A 245 -10.90 12.90 13.23
CA ILE A 245 -11.01 11.57 12.63
C ILE A 245 -11.07 11.74 11.11
N GLY A 246 -10.05 11.25 10.42
CA GLY A 246 -9.93 11.29 8.95
C GLY A 246 -10.54 10.06 8.29
N ALA A 247 -10.05 9.69 7.12
CA ALA A 247 -10.58 8.54 6.39
C ALA A 247 -10.30 7.20 7.11
N PHE A 248 -11.22 6.24 6.93
CA PHE A 248 -11.06 4.85 7.32
C PHE A 248 -10.78 4.02 6.07
N HIS A 249 -9.52 3.69 5.84
CA HIS A 249 -9.06 2.98 4.66
C HIS A 249 -9.23 1.47 4.82
N GLN A 250 -9.53 0.80 3.70
CA GLN A 250 -9.44 -0.64 3.57
C GLN A 250 -8.74 -1.03 2.29
N ARG A 251 -7.93 -2.08 2.35
CA ARG A 251 -7.20 -2.60 1.19
C ARG A 251 -7.03 -4.10 1.27
N LEU A 252 -6.95 -4.73 0.10
CA LEU A 252 -6.51 -6.12 0.04
C LEU A 252 -5.05 -6.18 0.49
N THR A 253 -4.77 -7.00 1.49
CA THR A 253 -3.43 -7.10 2.05
C THR A 253 -2.59 -8.14 1.33
N ARG A 254 -1.30 -7.85 1.20
CA ARG A 254 -0.27 -8.86 0.90
C ARG A 254 0.64 -9.05 2.13
N TYR A 255 0.11 -8.74 3.32
CA TYR A 255 0.82 -8.73 4.59
C TYR A 255 2.12 -7.93 4.50
N GLU A 256 3.25 -8.55 4.86
CA GLU A 256 4.60 -8.01 4.74
C GLU A 256 5.15 -7.96 3.31
N PHE A 257 4.55 -8.69 2.35
CA PHE A 257 5.11 -8.86 1.00
C PHE A 257 4.82 -7.69 0.05
N GLY A 258 3.98 -6.73 0.45
CA GLY A 258 3.74 -5.51 -0.30
C GLY A 258 2.39 -4.85 -0.05
N LYS A 259 2.24 -3.63 -0.56
CA LYS A 259 1.04 -2.80 -0.48
C LYS A 259 0.49 -2.58 -1.88
N PHE A 260 -0.78 -2.93 -2.10
CA PHE A 260 -1.46 -2.99 -3.41
C PHE A 260 -0.89 -4.01 -4.40
N VAL A 261 0.39 -3.88 -4.73
CA VAL A 261 1.17 -4.82 -5.55
C VAL A 261 2.26 -5.48 -4.71
N LEU A 262 2.75 -6.64 -5.16
CA LEU A 262 3.89 -7.30 -4.50
C LEU A 262 5.11 -6.38 -4.58
N GLY A 263 5.75 -6.10 -3.44
CA GLY A 263 6.84 -5.13 -3.33
C GLY A 263 6.42 -3.66 -3.17
N GLY A 264 5.13 -3.34 -3.27
CA GLY A 264 4.64 -1.98 -3.00
C GLY A 264 4.83 -1.58 -1.54
N ARG A 265 5.03 -0.30 -1.28
CA ARG A 265 5.36 0.23 0.05
C ARG A 265 4.56 1.51 0.35
N ILE A 266 4.56 1.88 1.62
CA ILE A 266 3.92 3.08 2.15
C ILE A 266 4.97 3.94 2.83
N LEU A 267 5.00 5.22 2.48
CA LEU A 267 5.57 6.29 3.28
C LEU A 267 4.47 6.83 4.21
N LYS A 268 4.78 6.95 5.49
CA LYS A 268 3.86 7.43 6.52
C LYS A 268 4.52 8.55 7.30
N ASP A 269 3.78 9.60 7.61
CA ASP A 269 4.25 10.69 8.49
C ASP A 269 3.70 10.57 9.92
N SER A 270 4.14 11.47 10.81
CA SER A 270 3.68 11.54 12.21
C SER A 270 2.19 11.87 12.36
N HIS A 271 1.56 12.42 11.32
CA HIS A 271 0.12 12.70 11.26
C HIS A 271 -0.68 11.54 10.65
N ARG A 272 -0.07 10.36 10.51
CA ARG A 272 -0.70 9.14 9.99
C ARG A 272 -1.15 9.25 8.53
N GLN A 273 -0.59 10.20 7.78
CA GLN A 273 -0.83 10.38 6.35
C GLN A 273 0.01 9.39 5.55
N GLU A 274 -0.58 8.79 4.51
CA GLU A 274 0.09 7.77 3.70
C GLU A 274 0.30 8.21 2.24
N ILE A 275 1.52 8.00 1.73
CA ILE A 275 1.85 8.03 0.30
C ILE A 275 2.35 6.64 -0.11
N ASN A 276 1.77 6.10 -1.17
CA ASN A 276 2.13 4.78 -1.67
C ASN A 276 3.19 4.91 -2.74
N TYR A 277 4.19 4.01 -2.72
CA TYR A 277 5.18 3.94 -3.78
C TYR A 277 5.51 2.50 -4.17
N PHE A 278 5.90 2.33 -5.43
CA PHE A 278 6.30 1.03 -5.96
C PHE A 278 7.41 1.21 -6.99
N PHE A 279 8.55 0.57 -6.75
CA PHE A 279 9.66 0.53 -7.69
C PHE A 279 9.55 -0.70 -8.58
N TYR A 280 9.90 -0.57 -9.84
CA TYR A 280 10.08 -1.68 -10.75
C TYR A 280 11.44 -1.59 -11.41
N PRO A 281 12.26 -2.65 -11.35
CA PRO A 281 13.64 -2.57 -11.79
C PRO A 281 13.87 -2.44 -13.29
N GLY A 282 12.91 -2.87 -14.12
CA GLY A 282 13.09 -2.88 -15.58
C GLY A 282 14.37 -3.60 -16.01
N ASP A 283 15.13 -2.99 -16.92
CA ASP A 283 16.39 -3.50 -17.42
C ASP A 283 17.63 -3.04 -16.61
N PHE A 284 17.47 -2.28 -15.52
CA PHE A 284 18.54 -1.59 -14.76
C PHE A 284 19.38 -0.59 -15.58
N LYS A 285 18.87 -0.08 -16.69
CA LYS A 285 19.58 0.93 -17.48
C LYS A 285 18.86 2.27 -17.41
N PRO A 286 19.58 3.40 -17.52
CA PRO A 286 18.96 4.71 -17.58
C PRO A 286 17.88 4.82 -18.66
N PRO A 287 16.82 5.62 -18.42
CA PRO A 287 16.59 6.47 -17.24
C PRO A 287 15.78 5.76 -16.12
N LEU A 288 15.84 6.30 -14.90
CA LEU A 288 14.80 6.06 -13.89
C LEU A 288 13.60 6.96 -14.20
N VAL A 289 12.43 6.36 -14.44
CA VAL A 289 11.19 7.09 -14.71
C VAL A 289 10.28 7.11 -13.49
N VAL A 290 10.08 8.28 -12.89
CA VAL A 290 9.11 8.49 -11.80
C VAL A 290 7.77 8.90 -12.41
N TYR A 291 6.70 8.19 -12.06
CA TYR A 291 5.33 8.50 -12.48
C TYR A 291 4.44 8.75 -11.26
N PHE A 292 3.95 9.98 -11.16
CA PHE A 292 2.95 10.36 -10.17
C PHE A 292 1.55 10.07 -10.71
N SER A 293 0.79 9.25 -9.99
CA SER A 293 -0.60 8.91 -10.29
C SER A 293 -1.51 10.14 -10.31
N GLY A 294 -2.55 10.09 -11.15
CA GLY A 294 -3.64 11.06 -11.13
C GLY A 294 -4.57 10.87 -9.94
N TYR A 295 -5.54 11.78 -9.82
CA TYR A 295 -6.62 11.70 -8.84
C TYR A 295 -7.43 10.42 -9.01
N ARG A 296 -7.73 9.71 -7.92
CA ARG A 296 -8.54 8.49 -7.95
C ARG A 296 -9.14 8.12 -6.59
N ARG A 297 -10.41 7.71 -6.59
CA ARG A 297 -11.09 7.21 -5.38
C ARG A 297 -10.69 5.80 -4.99
N ALA A 298 -10.63 4.91 -5.99
CA ALA A 298 -10.18 3.54 -5.78
C ALA A 298 -8.66 3.55 -5.59
N GLU A 299 -8.20 3.02 -4.47
CA GLU A 299 -6.80 3.11 -4.08
C GLU A 299 -5.89 2.18 -4.88
N GLY A 300 -4.62 2.61 -4.99
CA GLY A 300 -3.56 1.87 -5.64
C GLY A 300 -2.81 2.69 -6.69
N PHE A 301 -1.97 2.01 -7.47
CA PHE A 301 -1.11 2.61 -8.47
C PHE A 301 -1.81 2.76 -9.83
N GLU A 302 -1.60 3.90 -10.48
CA GLU A 302 -1.93 4.11 -11.88
C GLU A 302 -0.69 3.86 -12.76
N GLY A 303 -0.87 3.55 -14.04
CA GLY A 303 0.21 3.63 -15.03
C GLY A 303 1.16 2.43 -15.07
N PHE A 304 0.98 1.39 -14.25
CA PHE A 304 1.88 0.22 -14.22
C PHE A 304 2.12 -0.40 -15.61
N GLY A 305 1.05 -0.68 -16.37
CA GLY A 305 1.18 -1.31 -17.69
C GLY A 305 1.91 -0.42 -18.70
N MET A 306 1.62 0.88 -18.66
CA MET A 306 2.28 1.88 -19.51
C MET A 306 3.78 1.96 -19.17
N MET A 307 4.12 2.13 -17.89
CA MET A 307 5.51 2.26 -17.44
C MET A 307 6.31 0.99 -17.69
N ARG A 308 5.72 -0.19 -17.44
CA ARG A 308 6.35 -1.48 -17.75
C ARG A 308 6.64 -1.64 -19.25
N GLY A 309 5.80 -1.08 -20.12
CA GLY A 309 6.01 -1.11 -21.56
C GLY A 309 7.25 -0.34 -22.04
N LEU A 310 7.80 0.58 -21.22
CA LEU A 310 9.01 1.34 -21.54
C LEU A 310 10.30 0.53 -21.38
N GLY A 311 10.27 -0.57 -20.59
CA GLY A 311 11.41 -1.46 -20.36
C GLY A 311 12.48 -0.95 -19.37
N CYS A 312 12.53 0.36 -19.12
CA CYS A 312 13.46 0.96 -18.15
C CYS A 312 12.97 0.83 -16.69
N PRO A 313 13.82 1.09 -15.69
CA PRO A 313 13.41 1.20 -14.29
C PRO A 313 12.38 2.31 -14.10
N PHE A 314 11.40 2.08 -13.23
CA PHE A 314 10.40 3.11 -12.91
C PHE A 314 9.95 3.08 -11.45
N LEU A 315 9.47 4.22 -10.97
CA LEU A 315 8.85 4.39 -9.67
C LEU A 315 7.43 4.92 -9.87
N LEU A 316 6.44 4.25 -9.31
CA LEU A 316 5.06 4.76 -9.23
C LEU A 316 4.86 5.39 -7.85
N ILE A 317 4.29 6.59 -7.80
CA ILE A 317 3.94 7.27 -6.56
C ILE A 317 2.44 7.61 -6.60
N SER A 318 1.70 7.26 -5.55
CA SER A 318 0.25 7.39 -5.49
C SER A 318 -0.19 8.00 -4.17
N ASP A 319 -0.94 9.10 -4.26
CA ASP A 319 -1.52 9.80 -3.12
C ASP A 319 -2.98 9.40 -2.97
N GLN A 320 -3.33 8.85 -1.82
CA GLN A 320 -4.65 8.33 -1.50
C GLN A 320 -5.28 9.10 -0.34
N ARG A 321 -4.77 10.27 0.04
CA ARG A 321 -5.36 11.05 1.13
C ARG A 321 -6.61 11.79 0.64
N LEU A 322 -7.52 12.16 1.56
CA LEU A 322 -8.86 12.68 1.22
C LEU A 322 -9.63 11.71 0.28
N ASP A 323 -10.57 12.23 -0.53
CA ASP A 323 -11.38 11.44 -1.48
C ASP A 323 -10.55 10.78 -2.59
N GLY A 324 -9.39 11.34 -2.97
CA GLY A 324 -8.59 10.75 -4.05
C GLY A 324 -7.23 11.38 -4.35
N GLY A 325 -6.63 12.03 -3.36
CA GLY A 325 -5.29 12.62 -3.42
C GLY A 325 -5.26 14.12 -3.12
N VAL A 326 -4.11 14.59 -2.61
CA VAL A 326 -3.86 15.96 -2.13
C VAL A 326 -2.65 16.54 -2.87
N PHE A 327 -2.52 16.21 -4.16
CA PHE A 327 -1.46 16.72 -5.04
C PHE A 327 -0.05 16.48 -4.50
N TYR A 328 0.12 15.45 -3.67
CA TYR A 328 1.37 15.06 -3.01
C TYR A 328 1.90 16.07 -1.98
N LEU A 329 1.21 17.18 -1.75
CA LEU A 329 1.60 18.17 -0.73
C LEU A 329 1.25 17.67 0.67
N GLY A 330 2.03 18.02 1.68
CA GLY A 330 1.81 17.50 3.02
C GLY A 330 2.66 18.16 4.10
N SER A 331 2.96 17.40 5.15
CA SER A 331 3.98 17.77 6.13
C SER A 331 5.38 17.73 5.48
N ASP A 332 6.33 18.46 6.07
CA ASP A 332 7.73 18.40 5.65
C ASP A 332 8.27 16.96 5.66
N GLU A 333 7.85 16.14 6.64
CA GLU A 333 8.23 14.72 6.72
C GLU A 333 7.76 13.93 5.49
N LEU A 334 6.53 14.17 5.04
CA LEU A 334 5.97 13.49 3.89
C LEU A 334 6.63 13.94 2.58
N GLU A 335 6.82 15.25 2.41
CA GLU A 335 7.43 15.81 1.20
C GLU A 335 8.91 15.39 1.09
N GLU A 336 9.69 15.51 2.16
CA GLU A 336 11.07 15.02 2.20
C GLU A 336 11.16 13.50 2.09
N GLY A 337 10.15 12.76 2.57
CA GLY A 337 10.03 11.33 2.35
C GLY A 337 9.92 10.96 0.87
N ILE A 338 9.10 11.67 0.09
CA ILE A 338 9.03 11.51 -1.38
C ILE A 338 10.38 11.85 -2.01
N ARG A 339 11.00 12.94 -1.53
CA ARG A 339 12.42 13.33 -1.65
C ARG A 339 13.37 12.16 -1.75
N ARG A 340 13.49 11.58 -0.56
CA ARG A 340 14.38 10.49 -0.22
C ARG A 340 14.06 9.24 -1.02
N ILE A 341 12.79 8.90 -1.24
CA ILE A 341 12.42 7.71 -2.04
C ILE A 341 12.98 7.84 -3.46
N ILE A 342 12.83 8.98 -4.13
CA ILE A 342 13.36 9.16 -5.49
C ILE A 342 14.90 9.04 -5.47
N GLN A 343 15.55 9.72 -4.52
CA GLN A 343 17.00 9.70 -4.35
C GLN A 343 17.55 8.29 -4.08
N GLU A 344 16.98 7.56 -3.12
CA GLU A 344 17.38 6.19 -2.75
C GLU A 344 17.32 5.24 -3.95
N HIS A 345 16.32 5.39 -4.83
CA HIS A 345 16.19 4.53 -6.01
C HIS A 345 17.13 4.94 -7.15
N MET A 346 17.51 6.21 -7.27
CA MET A 346 18.62 6.62 -8.14
C MET A 346 19.95 6.04 -7.65
N GLU A 347 20.22 6.12 -6.35
CA GLU A 347 21.42 5.55 -5.73
C GLU A 347 21.49 4.02 -5.87
N LEU A 348 20.36 3.34 -5.68
CA LEU A 348 20.23 1.90 -5.90
C LEU A 348 20.65 1.50 -7.32
N LEU A 349 20.32 2.32 -8.32
CA LEU A 349 20.63 2.11 -9.72
C LEU A 349 22.01 2.64 -10.13
N GLY A 350 22.65 3.46 -9.28
CA GLY A 350 23.87 4.18 -9.62
C GLY A 350 23.66 5.28 -10.67
N PHE A 351 22.46 5.85 -10.75
CA PHE A 351 22.09 6.87 -11.73
C PHE A 351 22.27 8.28 -11.18
N SER A 352 22.58 9.21 -12.09
CA SER A 352 22.62 10.64 -11.82
C SER A 352 21.26 11.30 -12.04
N GLU A 353 21.08 12.54 -11.58
CA GLU A 353 19.87 13.31 -11.86
C GLU A 353 19.64 13.51 -13.38
N ARG A 354 20.69 13.52 -14.20
CA ARG A 354 20.57 13.60 -15.68
C ARG A 354 20.05 12.31 -16.32
N GLU A 355 19.82 11.28 -15.52
CA GLU A 355 19.22 10.01 -15.88
C GLU A 355 17.86 9.81 -15.19
N LEU A 356 17.31 10.87 -14.59
CA LEU A 356 15.98 10.90 -14.00
C LEU A 356 14.96 11.57 -14.94
N ILE A 357 13.77 10.98 -15.04
CA ILE A 357 12.60 11.59 -15.67
C ILE A 357 11.46 11.58 -14.67
N LEU A 358 10.83 12.74 -14.42
CA LEU A 358 9.59 12.82 -13.64
C LEU A 358 8.41 13.04 -14.58
N SER A 359 7.29 12.39 -14.29
CA SER A 359 6.13 12.43 -15.17
C SER A 359 4.81 12.27 -14.41
N GLY A 360 3.74 12.78 -15.00
CA GLY A 360 2.40 12.64 -14.42
C GLY A 360 1.31 13.19 -15.33
N ILE A 361 0.07 12.85 -14.98
CA ILE A 361 -1.14 13.31 -15.68
C ILE A 361 -2.09 13.94 -14.67
N SER A 362 -2.71 15.08 -15.01
CA SER A 362 -3.65 15.78 -14.12
C SER A 362 -3.01 16.05 -12.74
N MET A 363 -3.56 15.52 -11.63
CA MET A 363 -2.97 15.66 -10.29
C MET A 363 -1.49 15.29 -10.23
N GLY A 364 -1.09 14.22 -10.94
CA GLY A 364 0.30 13.77 -11.00
C GLY A 364 1.27 14.78 -11.61
N THR A 365 0.77 15.71 -12.44
CA THR A 365 1.62 16.77 -13.00
C THR A 365 2.14 17.72 -11.94
N TYR A 366 1.37 17.93 -10.87
CA TYR A 366 1.78 18.79 -9.77
C TYR A 366 2.94 18.14 -9.03
N GLY A 367 2.83 16.87 -8.63
CA GLY A 367 3.92 16.14 -8.00
C GLY A 367 5.19 16.09 -8.88
N ALA A 368 5.03 15.76 -10.16
CA ALA A 368 6.16 15.71 -11.11
C ALA A 368 6.87 17.06 -11.27
N ALA A 369 6.13 18.17 -11.35
CA ALA A 369 6.71 19.51 -11.46
C ALA A 369 7.29 20.00 -10.13
N TYR A 370 6.55 19.84 -9.03
CA TYR A 370 6.90 20.31 -7.69
C TYR A 370 8.14 19.62 -7.14
N TYR A 371 8.20 18.29 -7.18
CA TYR A 371 9.41 17.58 -6.74
C TYR A 371 10.53 17.68 -7.77
N GLY A 372 10.19 17.84 -9.04
CA GLY A 372 11.17 17.97 -10.12
C GLY A 372 12.03 19.22 -10.03
N THR A 373 11.64 20.26 -9.27
CA THR A 373 12.48 21.47 -9.07
C THR A 373 13.70 21.22 -8.21
N ASP A 374 13.67 20.20 -7.37
CA ASP A 374 14.74 19.88 -6.41
C ASP A 374 15.74 18.87 -6.98
N PHE A 375 15.42 18.32 -8.15
CA PHE A 375 16.35 17.56 -8.97
C PHE A 375 16.72 18.39 -10.19
N SER A 376 17.85 18.10 -10.84
CA SER A 376 18.17 18.56 -12.20
C SER A 376 17.84 17.47 -13.24
N PRO A 377 16.57 17.03 -13.36
CA PRO A 377 16.22 15.86 -14.15
C PRO A 377 16.56 16.03 -15.63
N ARG A 378 16.65 14.92 -16.35
CA ARG A 378 16.73 14.93 -17.81
C ARG A 378 15.52 15.61 -18.44
N ALA A 379 14.34 15.31 -17.91
CA ALA A 379 13.06 15.80 -18.41
C ALA A 379 11.98 15.74 -17.32
N ILE A 380 11.00 16.63 -17.44
CA ILE A 380 9.72 16.57 -16.73
C ILE A 380 8.61 16.50 -17.79
N ILE A 381 7.83 15.41 -17.79
CA ILE A 381 6.80 15.14 -18.81
C ILE A 381 5.42 15.29 -18.18
N LEU A 382 4.69 16.35 -18.58
CA LEU A 382 3.41 16.71 -17.98
C LEU A 382 2.28 16.61 -19.01
N CYS A 383 1.18 15.94 -18.65
CA CYS A 383 -0.04 15.90 -19.45
C CYS A 383 -1.22 16.49 -18.67
N LYS A 384 -1.90 17.51 -19.24
CA LYS A 384 -2.97 18.28 -18.58
C LYS A 384 -2.49 18.89 -17.24
N PRO A 385 -1.52 19.82 -17.28
CA PRO A 385 -0.88 20.33 -16.08
C PRO A 385 -1.86 21.09 -15.17
N LEU A 386 -1.78 20.79 -13.87
CA LEU A 386 -2.45 21.53 -12.80
C LEU A 386 -1.34 22.13 -11.93
N ALA A 387 -1.25 23.45 -11.88
CA ALA A 387 -0.13 24.14 -11.21
C ALA A 387 -0.57 25.17 -10.16
N ASN A 388 -1.80 25.69 -10.21
CA ASN A 388 -2.29 26.70 -9.28
C ASN A 388 -3.54 26.20 -8.56
N LEU A 389 -3.34 25.58 -7.39
CA LEU A 389 -4.42 24.95 -6.61
C LEU A 389 -5.38 25.99 -6.02
N GLY A 390 -4.87 27.17 -5.62
CA GLY A 390 -5.69 28.28 -5.15
C GLY A 390 -6.71 28.77 -6.19
N THR A 391 -6.28 28.88 -7.46
CA THR A 391 -7.17 29.24 -8.58
C THR A 391 -8.19 28.15 -8.85
N ILE A 392 -7.81 26.87 -8.82
CA ILE A 392 -8.74 25.75 -9.00
C ILE A 392 -9.82 25.77 -7.89
N ALA A 393 -9.40 25.96 -6.64
CA ALA A 393 -10.29 26.09 -5.50
C ALA A 393 -11.23 27.31 -5.63
N HIS A 394 -10.70 28.47 -6.02
CA HIS A 394 -11.49 29.68 -6.24
C HIS A 394 -12.56 29.47 -7.33
N ARG A 395 -12.22 28.79 -8.42
CA ARG A 395 -13.17 28.45 -9.49
C ARG A 395 -14.26 27.48 -9.04
N GLY A 396 -14.04 26.71 -7.97
CA GLY A 396 -15.06 25.87 -7.35
C GLY A 396 -16.28 26.64 -6.83
N ARG A 397 -16.18 27.97 -6.65
CA ARG A 397 -17.31 28.85 -6.29
C ARG A 397 -18.22 29.18 -7.47
N LEU A 398 -17.79 28.91 -8.69
CA LEU A 398 -18.58 29.18 -9.90
C LEU A 398 -19.66 28.11 -10.07
N GLN A 399 -20.87 28.49 -10.46
CA GLN A 399 -21.95 27.56 -10.84
C GLN A 399 -21.70 27.01 -12.26
N LEU A 400 -20.55 26.36 -12.46
CA LEU A 400 -20.24 25.65 -13.70
C LEU A 400 -20.54 24.15 -13.52
N PRO A 401 -21.05 23.47 -14.56
CA PRO A 401 -21.02 22.01 -14.57
C PRO A 401 -19.56 21.55 -14.48
N GLU A 402 -19.30 20.50 -13.69
CA GLU A 402 -17.99 19.84 -13.57
C GLU A 402 -16.87 20.63 -12.86
N VAL A 403 -17.20 21.40 -11.81
CA VAL A 403 -16.18 21.87 -10.85
C VAL A 403 -15.58 20.70 -10.05
N PHE A 404 -14.33 20.86 -9.58
CA PHE A 404 -13.64 19.89 -8.72
C PHE A 404 -13.74 20.35 -7.25
N PRO A 405 -14.74 19.89 -6.47
CA PRO A 405 -15.03 20.46 -5.14
C PRO A 405 -13.91 20.17 -4.13
N MET A 406 -13.21 19.05 -4.32
CA MET A 406 -12.06 18.62 -3.50
C MET A 406 -10.94 19.67 -3.42
N ALA A 407 -10.83 20.57 -4.39
CA ALA A 407 -9.86 21.67 -4.31
C ALA A 407 -10.12 22.59 -3.11
N LEU A 408 -11.37 22.68 -2.62
CA LEU A 408 -11.71 23.45 -1.42
C LEU A 408 -11.18 22.76 -0.15
N ASP A 409 -11.32 21.43 -0.04
CA ASP A 409 -10.76 20.66 1.07
C ASP A 409 -9.22 20.74 1.06
N ILE A 410 -8.60 20.64 -0.11
CA ILE A 410 -7.14 20.78 -0.27
C ILE A 410 -6.69 22.18 0.16
N LEU A 411 -7.37 23.24 -0.31
CA LEU A 411 -7.07 24.60 0.09
C LEU A 411 -7.24 24.79 1.60
N HIS A 412 -8.31 24.25 2.18
CA HIS A 412 -8.57 24.32 3.61
C HIS A 412 -7.42 23.67 4.40
N ARG A 413 -7.06 22.43 4.07
CA ARG A 413 -5.98 21.68 4.70
C ARG A 413 -4.65 22.44 4.70
N HIS A 414 -4.26 23.03 3.57
CA HIS A 414 -2.94 23.69 3.47
C HIS A 414 -2.91 25.12 3.98
N THR A 415 -4.05 25.84 4.00
CA THR A 415 -4.04 27.30 4.25
C THR A 415 -5.02 27.76 5.34
N GLY A 416 -5.82 26.85 5.90
CA GLY A 416 -6.99 27.20 6.71
C GLY A 416 -8.08 27.93 5.92
N GLY A 417 -8.13 27.71 4.60
CA GLY A 417 -9.13 28.29 3.69
C GLY A 417 -8.76 29.67 3.11
N LYS A 418 -7.49 30.08 3.21
CA LYS A 418 -6.99 31.37 2.71
C LYS A 418 -6.35 31.22 1.33
N VAL A 419 -6.99 31.77 0.31
CA VAL A 419 -6.58 31.66 -1.11
C VAL A 419 -5.21 32.30 -1.39
N GLU A 420 -4.79 33.32 -0.64
CA GLU A 420 -3.55 34.08 -0.90
C GLU A 420 -2.25 33.29 -0.61
N LYS A 421 -2.33 32.07 -0.08
CA LYS A 421 -1.18 31.26 0.35
C LYS A 421 -0.89 30.04 -0.54
N MET A 422 -1.61 29.87 -1.67
CA MET A 422 -1.54 28.66 -2.50
C MET A 422 -1.53 28.93 -4.01
#